data_AF-A0A6M1YEP4-F1
#
_entry.id   AF-A0A6M1YEP4-F1
#
_cell.length_a   1.000
_cell.length_b   1.000
_cell.length_c   1.000
_cell.angle_alpha   90.00
_cell.angle_beta   90.00
_cell.angle_gamma   90.00
#
_symmetry.space_group_name_H-M   'P 1'
#
loop_
_entity.id
_entity.type
_entity.pdbx_description
1 polymer ?
#
loop_
_entity_poly.entity_id
_entity_poly.type
_entity_poly.pdbx_seq_one_letter_code
_entity_poly.pdbx_strand_id
1 'polypeptide(L)'
;MPPVAIGTQEYNFYKLCPIPDQIKKRDQYKLDENETPSYSDNLFDDLREKKKAHKKEKNWQFSDEDWARISDENRTIEVSKDLIDTHVDRRVASFFEQLIVCYKVPYHFEIGKTMHQGESTSTLTKKTGNSTQKVLFDSAHSSTLPCLYAYDRDSFNNWKNGQLEEKPDGFVYLQDSDTYRLHNSTMGLIKVINQADIAIDGTQNDTEKLRVFAINKINAVAKGILTPMKGVEEFVDKAILITENQLANSSCKEKTKKILRIYLDSFKAIKSQIKKPNFFDYLLNVKSPKHNQSIRHTIYTKRFKIIRECHEAQSVIFQKIKKVSSEIIGVDRKPSNFNKAFKRVLLEQSREKATTISLEKLFNLSLDDFKRQVPNKNTVAFKKIETKENLQKIDRLINYNIIKDLSGLRIKELIFRMELFKKLRSKYKWTQVTVAVRYKALFPHFPMSQSGVSRIENQIKWIDHSLALEMAKVYRLDPGIFLPFLFTSLYV
;
A
#
# COMPACT_ATOMS: atom_id res chain seq x y z
N MET A 1 -51.87 -4.60 -4.93
CA MET A 1 -50.78 -5.40 -4.33
C MET A 1 -49.62 -4.47 -4.03
N PRO A 2 -49.21 -4.31 -2.76
CA PRO A 2 -48.03 -3.52 -2.44
C PRO A 2 -46.76 -4.25 -2.93
N PRO A 3 -45.71 -3.51 -3.35
CA PRO A 3 -44.48 -4.12 -3.83
C PRO A 3 -43.74 -4.82 -2.69
N VAL A 4 -43.36 -6.07 -2.97
CA VAL A 4 -42.56 -6.94 -2.12
C VAL A 4 -41.20 -6.27 -1.85
N ALA A 5 -40.85 -6.11 -0.58
CA ALA A 5 -39.56 -5.62 -0.15
C ALA A 5 -38.45 -6.57 -0.61
N ILE A 6 -37.60 -6.11 -1.53
CA ILE A 6 -36.33 -6.77 -1.84
C ILE A 6 -35.41 -6.49 -0.66
N GLY A 7 -35.18 -7.50 0.16
CA GLY A 7 -34.23 -7.45 1.26
C GLY A 7 -32.86 -7.03 0.74
N THR A 8 -32.44 -5.81 1.08
CA THR A 8 -31.04 -5.42 0.98
C THR A 8 -30.28 -6.24 2.00
N GLN A 9 -29.50 -7.20 1.51
CA GLN A 9 -28.46 -7.84 2.32
C GLN A 9 -27.44 -6.74 2.65
N GLU A 10 -27.62 -6.07 3.79
CA GLU A 10 -26.65 -5.14 4.35
C GLU A 10 -25.36 -5.92 4.60
N TYR A 11 -24.35 -5.66 3.78
CA TYR A 11 -23.01 -6.16 4.05
C TYR A 11 -22.46 -5.40 5.25
N ASN A 12 -22.16 -6.16 6.29
CA ASN A 12 -21.60 -5.68 7.55
C ASN A 12 -20.15 -5.19 7.32
N PHE A 13 -20.00 -3.86 7.19
CA PHE A 13 -18.76 -3.13 6.91
C PHE A 13 -17.63 -3.45 7.91
N TYR A 14 -17.96 -3.90 9.12
CA TYR A 14 -17.00 -4.28 10.17
C TYR A 14 -16.13 -5.50 9.82
N LYS A 15 -16.47 -6.27 8.78
CA LYS A 15 -15.66 -7.41 8.32
C LYS A 15 -14.55 -7.04 7.34
N LEU A 16 -14.63 -5.90 6.64
CA LEU A 16 -13.61 -5.50 5.65
C LEU A 16 -12.49 -4.65 6.28
N CYS A 17 -12.79 -3.96 7.38
CA CYS A 17 -11.85 -3.36 8.32
C CYS A 17 -12.58 -3.18 9.67
N PRO A 18 -12.31 -3.98 10.72
CA PRO A 18 -12.91 -3.74 12.02
C PRO A 18 -12.41 -2.39 12.56
N ILE A 19 -13.28 -1.39 12.59
CA ILE A 19 -13.12 -0.25 13.48
C ILE A 19 -13.60 -0.74 14.85
N PRO A 20 -12.73 -0.83 15.88
CA PRO A 20 -13.17 -1.26 17.19
C PRO A 20 -14.23 -0.27 17.70
N ASP A 21 -15.39 -0.76 18.15
CA ASP A 21 -16.50 0.06 18.70
C ASP A 21 -16.14 0.78 20.01
N GLN A 22 -14.90 0.63 20.46
CA GLN A 22 -14.30 1.45 21.49
C GLN A 22 -13.09 2.13 20.87
N ILE A 23 -12.93 3.45 21.07
CA ILE A 23 -11.65 4.14 20.91
C ILE A 23 -10.68 3.55 21.95
N LYS A 24 -10.23 2.32 21.72
CA LYS A 24 -9.05 1.76 22.37
C LYS A 24 -7.88 2.48 21.71
N LYS A 25 -7.02 3.07 22.54
CA LYS A 25 -5.72 3.60 22.10
C LYS A 25 -5.11 2.56 21.15
N ARG A 26 -4.74 2.98 19.94
CA ARG A 26 -4.08 2.13 18.93
C ARG A 26 -3.02 1.28 19.62
N ASP A 27 -3.29 -0.01 19.78
CA ASP A 27 -2.26 -0.95 20.18
C ASP A 27 -1.29 -1.07 19.01
N GLN A 28 -0.03 -0.79 19.32
CA GLN A 28 1.02 -0.62 18.35
C GLN A 28 1.59 -1.98 18.03
N TYR A 29 1.44 -2.39 16.78
CA TYR A 29 2.12 -3.57 16.26
C TYR A 29 3.63 -3.37 16.45
N LYS A 30 4.28 -4.38 17.06
CA LYS A 30 5.74 -4.40 17.22
C LYS A 30 6.37 -4.69 15.86
N LEU A 31 6.83 -3.61 15.21
CA LEU A 31 7.74 -3.63 14.07
C LEU A 31 9.16 -3.89 14.58
N ASP A 32 9.49 -5.13 14.91
CA ASP A 32 10.89 -5.49 15.06
C ASP A 32 11.41 -5.95 13.68
N GLU A 33 12.44 -5.24 13.22
CA GLU A 33 13.40 -5.57 12.15
C GLU A 33 12.93 -6.11 10.78
N ASN A 34 12.00 -5.41 10.12
CA ASN A 34 12.03 -5.15 8.67
C ASN A 34 11.07 -3.98 8.38
N GLU A 35 11.47 -2.96 7.62
CA GLU A 35 10.69 -1.71 7.44
C GLU A 35 9.47 -1.86 6.52
N THR A 36 8.88 -3.04 6.52
CA THR A 36 7.78 -3.47 5.68
C THR A 36 6.74 -4.07 6.63
N PRO A 37 5.47 -3.61 6.64
CA PRO A 37 4.49 -4.13 7.58
C PRO A 37 4.36 -5.65 7.40
N SER A 38 4.59 -6.41 8.46
CA SER A 38 4.15 -7.80 8.53
C SER A 38 2.76 -7.75 9.14
N TYR A 39 1.74 -8.06 8.34
CA TYR A 39 0.41 -8.28 8.88
C TYR A 39 0.45 -9.66 9.54
N SER A 40 0.82 -9.67 10.81
CA SER A 40 0.84 -10.90 11.58
C SER A 40 -0.59 -11.44 11.66
N ASP A 41 -0.74 -12.70 11.27
CA ASP A 41 -1.95 -13.47 11.44
C ASP A 41 -2.52 -13.33 12.85
N ASN A 42 -3.82 -13.08 12.99
CA ASN A 42 -4.49 -13.21 14.28
C ASN A 42 -5.01 -14.65 14.50
N LEU A 43 -4.85 -15.56 13.52
CA LEU A 43 -5.10 -16.98 13.77
C LEU A 43 -4.15 -17.44 14.86
N PHE A 44 -4.76 -17.98 15.91
CA PHE A 44 -4.05 -18.42 17.08
C PHE A 44 -3.34 -17.28 17.83
N ASP A 45 -3.84 -16.04 17.74
CA ASP A 45 -3.37 -14.96 18.62
C ASP A 45 -3.56 -15.33 20.09
N ASP A 46 -4.64 -16.04 20.42
CA ASP A 46 -4.82 -16.66 21.73
C ASP A 46 -3.64 -17.58 22.07
N LEU A 47 -3.17 -18.40 21.13
CA LEU A 47 -2.00 -19.27 21.33
C LEU A 47 -0.68 -18.49 21.39
N ARG A 48 -0.54 -17.42 20.60
CA ARG A 48 0.66 -16.56 20.61
C ARG A 48 0.76 -15.76 21.88
N GLU A 49 -0.36 -15.21 22.36
CA GLU A 49 -0.45 -14.50 23.64
C GLU A 49 -0.24 -15.46 24.80
N LYS A 50 -0.82 -16.68 24.77
CA LYS A 50 -0.47 -17.76 25.71
C LYS A 50 1.05 -18.00 25.71
N LYS A 51 1.68 -18.19 24.55
CA LYS A 51 3.14 -18.39 24.44
C LYS A 51 3.95 -17.20 24.96
N LYS A 52 3.51 -15.97 24.70
CA LYS A 52 4.15 -14.74 25.20
C LYS A 52 4.04 -14.64 26.72
N ALA A 53 2.86 -14.93 27.29
CA ALA A 53 2.61 -14.93 28.73
C ALA A 53 3.55 -15.91 29.45
N HIS A 54 3.81 -17.06 28.84
CA HIS A 54 4.68 -18.11 29.39
C HIS A 54 6.11 -18.07 28.83
N LYS A 55 6.57 -16.97 28.21
CA LYS A 55 7.90 -16.87 27.59
C LYS A 55 9.07 -17.14 28.55
N LYS A 56 8.86 -16.97 29.86
CA LYS A 56 9.86 -17.24 30.92
C LYS A 56 9.86 -18.69 31.41
N GLU A 57 8.83 -19.46 31.09
CA GLU A 57 8.69 -20.84 31.53
C GLU A 57 9.39 -21.78 30.55
N LYS A 58 10.51 -22.37 30.97
CA LYS A 58 11.32 -23.24 30.11
C LYS A 58 10.59 -24.51 29.64
N ASN A 59 9.54 -24.93 30.35
CA ASN A 59 8.84 -26.19 30.14
C ASN A 59 7.36 -26.01 29.74
N TRP A 60 6.93 -24.78 29.47
CA TRP A 60 5.54 -24.54 29.09
C TRP A 60 5.22 -25.14 27.72
N GLN A 61 4.07 -25.78 27.60
CA GLN A 61 3.58 -26.40 26.37
C GLN A 61 2.11 -26.03 26.14
N PHE A 62 1.72 -25.96 24.87
CA PHE A 62 0.30 -25.89 24.50
C PHE A 62 -0.43 -27.18 24.88
N SER A 63 -1.73 -27.06 25.19
CA SER A 63 -2.58 -28.22 25.46
C SER A 63 -2.72 -29.12 24.24
N ASP A 64 -3.11 -30.38 24.44
CA ASP A 64 -3.38 -31.30 23.33
C ASP A 64 -4.52 -30.80 22.42
N GLU A 65 -5.48 -30.07 22.98
CA GLU A 65 -6.56 -29.42 22.23
C GLU A 65 -6.03 -28.24 21.38
N ASP A 66 -5.15 -27.40 21.94
CA ASP A 66 -4.48 -26.33 21.21
C ASP A 66 -3.65 -26.92 20.04
N TRP A 67 -2.98 -28.06 20.25
CA TRP A 67 -2.26 -28.78 19.20
C TRP A 67 -3.17 -29.39 18.15
N ALA A 68 -4.26 -30.05 18.56
CA ALA A 68 -5.24 -30.63 17.64
C ALA A 68 -5.84 -29.56 16.71
N ARG A 69 -6.04 -28.33 17.21
CA ARG A 69 -6.51 -27.17 16.43
C ARG A 69 -5.53 -26.77 15.31
N ILE A 70 -4.21 -26.82 15.56
CA ILE A 70 -3.17 -26.40 14.60
C ILE A 70 -2.58 -27.54 13.77
N SER A 71 -2.71 -28.79 14.23
CA SER A 71 -2.19 -29.96 13.53
C SER A 71 -3.15 -30.50 12.48
N ASP A 72 -4.46 -30.26 12.63
CA ASP A 72 -5.42 -30.54 11.58
C ASP A 72 -5.40 -29.42 10.53
N GLU A 73 -4.74 -29.71 9.41
CA GLU A 73 -4.60 -28.78 8.31
C GLU A 73 -5.93 -28.44 7.63
N ASN A 74 -6.92 -29.35 7.60
CA ASN A 74 -8.22 -29.04 7.01
C ASN A 74 -8.97 -28.03 7.85
N ARG A 75 -8.98 -28.26 9.17
CA ARG A 75 -9.51 -27.31 10.14
C ARG A 75 -8.77 -25.98 10.07
N THR A 76 -7.45 -26.01 9.89
CA THR A 76 -6.65 -24.78 9.78
C THR A 76 -7.02 -23.99 8.52
N ILE A 77 -7.22 -24.65 7.37
CA ILE A 77 -7.69 -24.00 6.13
C ILE A 77 -9.08 -23.38 6.34
N GLU A 78 -10.00 -24.12 6.96
CA GLU A 78 -11.37 -23.67 7.21
C GLU A 78 -11.40 -22.44 8.13
N VAL A 79 -10.65 -22.47 9.23
CA VAL A 79 -10.53 -21.33 10.16
C VAL A 79 -9.82 -20.14 9.50
N SER A 80 -8.89 -20.40 8.56
CA SER A 80 -8.16 -19.35 7.83
C SER A 80 -8.90 -18.77 6.63
N LYS A 81 -10.11 -19.26 6.31
CA LYS A 81 -10.81 -18.92 5.06
C LYS A 81 -10.94 -17.41 4.83
N ASP A 82 -11.40 -16.67 5.83
CA ASP A 82 -11.59 -15.21 5.74
C ASP A 82 -10.26 -14.47 5.47
N LEU A 83 -9.14 -14.97 5.99
CA LEU A 83 -7.81 -14.41 5.73
C LEU A 83 -7.27 -14.77 4.35
N ILE A 84 -7.59 -15.98 3.87
CA ILE A 84 -7.27 -16.41 2.50
C ILE A 84 -8.03 -15.53 1.50
N ASP A 85 -9.32 -15.25 1.76
CA ASP A 85 -10.13 -14.33 0.97
C ASP A 85 -9.53 -12.91 1.00
N THR A 86 -9.19 -12.41 2.19
CA THR A 86 -8.53 -11.10 2.37
C THR A 86 -7.19 -11.02 1.62
N HIS A 87 -6.43 -12.11 1.60
CA HIS A 87 -5.18 -12.19 0.86
C HIS A 87 -5.42 -12.01 -0.64
N VAL A 88 -6.43 -12.68 -1.22
CA VAL A 88 -6.80 -12.53 -2.64
C VAL A 88 -7.25 -11.10 -2.95
N ASP A 89 -8.08 -10.49 -2.09
CA ASP A 89 -8.49 -9.10 -2.23
C ASP A 89 -7.27 -8.17 -2.26
N ARG A 90 -6.34 -8.34 -1.33
CA ARG A 90 -5.09 -7.56 -1.27
C ARG A 90 -4.21 -7.75 -2.49
N ARG A 91 -4.21 -8.93 -3.13
CA ARG A 91 -3.49 -9.15 -4.40
C ARG A 91 -4.04 -8.30 -5.53
N VAL A 92 -5.35 -8.33 -5.73
CA VAL A 92 -6.01 -7.53 -6.77
C VAL A 92 -5.80 -6.04 -6.52
N ALA A 93 -5.92 -5.65 -5.26
CA ALA A 93 -5.87 -4.26 -4.86
C ALA A 93 -4.42 -3.71 -4.95
N SER A 94 -3.42 -4.49 -4.51
CA SER A 94 -1.99 -4.19 -4.70
C SER A 94 -1.62 -4.11 -6.18
N PHE A 95 -2.12 -5.02 -7.01
CA PHE A 95 -1.89 -4.97 -8.45
C PHE A 95 -2.49 -3.71 -9.08
N PHE A 96 -3.69 -3.28 -8.64
CA PHE A 96 -4.25 -2.01 -9.09
C PHE A 96 -3.37 -0.82 -8.72
N GLU A 97 -2.86 -0.77 -7.49
CA GLU A 97 -1.92 0.27 -7.05
C GLU A 97 -0.65 0.30 -7.90
N GLN A 98 -0.08 -0.87 -8.23
CA GLN A 98 1.04 -0.98 -9.18
C GLN A 98 0.72 -0.36 -10.53
N LEU A 99 -0.43 -0.69 -11.11
CA LEU A 99 -0.85 -0.12 -12.38
C LEU A 99 -1.02 1.40 -12.30
N ILE A 100 -1.51 1.93 -11.17
CA ILE A 100 -1.64 3.37 -10.95
C ILE A 100 -0.29 4.06 -10.98
N VAL A 101 0.67 3.59 -10.17
CA VAL A 101 1.98 4.23 -10.07
C VAL A 101 2.79 4.07 -11.36
N CYS A 102 2.55 3.00 -12.13
CA CYS A 102 3.16 2.78 -13.43
C CYS A 102 2.40 3.44 -14.60
N TYR A 103 1.26 4.11 -14.40
CA TYR A 103 0.45 4.60 -15.52
C TYR A 103 1.11 5.76 -16.26
N LYS A 104 1.37 5.61 -17.58
CA LYS A 104 1.97 6.67 -18.43
C LYS A 104 3.26 7.25 -17.85
N VAL A 105 4.21 6.38 -17.52
CA VAL A 105 5.57 6.74 -17.09
C VAL A 105 6.56 6.39 -18.19
N PRO A 106 7.75 7.03 -18.27
CA PRO A 106 8.71 6.80 -19.35
C PRO A 106 9.59 5.55 -19.12
N TYR A 107 9.09 4.55 -18.38
CA TYR A 107 9.87 3.38 -18.02
C TYR A 107 9.42 2.11 -18.74
N HIS A 108 10.36 1.18 -18.87
CA HIS A 108 10.10 -0.24 -19.05
C HIS A 108 10.31 -0.95 -17.71
N PHE A 109 9.47 -1.94 -17.42
CA PHE A 109 9.50 -2.67 -16.16
C PHE A 109 9.84 -4.14 -16.37
N GLU A 110 10.68 -4.68 -15.49
CA GLU A 110 10.96 -6.11 -15.36
C GLU A 110 10.69 -6.60 -13.94
N ILE A 111 10.55 -7.93 -13.81
CA ILE A 111 10.38 -8.58 -12.50
C ILE A 111 11.71 -8.49 -11.75
N GLY A 112 11.70 -7.79 -10.61
CA GLY A 112 12.86 -7.70 -9.73
C GLY A 112 13.03 -8.95 -8.87
N LYS A 113 14.26 -9.17 -8.39
CA LYS A 113 14.48 -10.07 -7.25
C LYS A 113 13.79 -9.46 -6.01
N THR A 114 13.14 -10.31 -5.22
CA THR A 114 12.56 -9.85 -3.96
C THR A 114 13.69 -9.35 -3.05
N MET A 115 13.59 -8.09 -2.63
CA MET A 115 14.53 -7.47 -1.69
C MET A 115 13.74 -7.02 -0.46
N HIS A 116 14.36 -7.08 0.72
CA HIS A 116 13.75 -6.56 1.96
C HIS A 116 12.42 -7.24 2.34
N GLN A 117 12.37 -8.57 2.25
CA GLN A 117 11.23 -9.38 2.72
C GLN A 117 10.95 -9.10 4.20
N GLY A 118 9.67 -9.01 4.57
CA GLY A 118 9.26 -8.94 5.98
C GLY A 118 9.73 -10.15 6.78
N GLU A 119 9.73 -10.04 8.12
CA GLU A 119 10.16 -11.14 8.99
C GLU A 119 9.35 -12.43 8.73
N SER A 120 10.03 -13.58 8.86
CA SER A 120 9.40 -14.90 8.82
C SER A 120 8.53 -15.12 10.05
N THR A 121 7.33 -15.65 9.87
CA THR A 121 6.43 -15.96 10.98
C THR A 121 7.02 -17.06 11.88
N SER A 122 6.92 -16.90 13.20
CA SER A 122 7.55 -17.82 14.15
C SER A 122 6.90 -19.22 14.10
N THR A 123 7.73 -20.27 14.01
CA THR A 123 7.29 -21.67 14.10
C THR A 123 6.75 -22.01 15.49
N LEU A 124 5.65 -22.75 15.57
CA LEU A 124 5.18 -23.38 16.81
C LEU A 124 5.79 -24.77 16.93
N THR A 125 6.30 -25.15 18.11
CA THR A 125 6.99 -26.42 18.33
C THR A 125 6.47 -27.11 19.60
N LYS A 126 6.07 -28.39 19.50
CA LYS A 126 5.77 -29.30 20.62
C LYS A 126 6.96 -30.23 20.82
N LYS A 127 7.35 -30.48 22.07
CA LYS A 127 8.26 -31.59 22.40
C LYS A 127 7.50 -32.61 23.23
N THR A 128 7.40 -33.84 22.75
CA THR A 128 6.75 -34.95 23.45
C THR A 128 7.73 -36.11 23.53
N GLY A 129 8.40 -36.25 24.68
CA GLY A 129 9.54 -37.16 24.83
C GLY A 129 10.66 -36.83 23.85
N ASN A 130 11.08 -37.82 23.04
CA ASN A 130 12.08 -37.67 21.97
C ASN A 130 11.49 -37.12 20.65
N SER A 131 10.18 -36.96 20.54
CA SER A 131 9.53 -36.45 19.33
C SER A 131 9.36 -34.93 19.39
N THR A 132 9.57 -34.26 18.25
CA THR A 132 9.35 -32.83 18.11
C THR A 132 8.37 -32.58 16.97
N GLN A 133 7.18 -32.07 17.28
CA GLN A 133 6.19 -31.67 16.29
C GLN A 133 6.35 -30.17 16.00
N LYS A 134 6.33 -29.76 14.73
CA LYS A 134 6.46 -28.37 14.31
C LYS A 134 5.29 -27.98 13.41
N VAL A 135 4.67 -26.83 13.69
CA VAL A 135 3.71 -26.19 12.80
C VAL A 135 4.37 -24.94 12.23
N LEU A 136 4.60 -24.96 10.92
CA LEU A 136 5.24 -23.89 10.16
C LEU A 136 4.17 -22.92 9.67
N PHE A 137 4.27 -21.68 10.12
CA PHE A 137 3.61 -20.54 9.49
C PHE A 137 4.62 -19.90 8.56
N ASP A 138 4.19 -19.59 7.34
CA ASP A 138 5.04 -18.87 6.40
C ASP A 138 4.51 -17.44 6.22
N SER A 139 5.42 -16.53 5.93
CA SER A 139 5.10 -15.16 5.55
C SER A 139 4.81 -15.14 4.05
N ALA A 140 3.54 -15.01 3.66
CA ALA A 140 3.10 -14.99 2.27
C ALA A 140 3.02 -13.56 1.72
N HIS A 141 3.56 -13.32 0.53
CA HIS A 141 3.44 -12.02 -0.13
C HIS A 141 2.08 -11.87 -0.76
N SER A 142 1.35 -10.82 -0.39
CA SER A 142 0.07 -10.49 -1.03
C SER A 142 0.23 -9.73 -2.34
N SER A 143 1.46 -9.54 -2.83
CA SER A 143 1.73 -8.97 -4.16
C SER A 143 2.31 -10.04 -5.08
N THR A 144 1.72 -10.18 -6.27
CA THR A 144 2.27 -11.03 -7.34
C THR A 144 3.67 -10.55 -7.76
N LEU A 145 3.93 -9.24 -7.71
CA LEU A 145 5.18 -8.61 -8.11
C LEU A 145 5.69 -7.69 -6.99
N PRO A 146 6.36 -8.23 -5.96
CA PRO A 146 6.78 -7.44 -4.79
C PRO A 146 7.83 -6.38 -5.14
N CYS A 147 8.64 -6.61 -6.18
CA CYS A 147 9.72 -5.72 -6.60
C CYS A 147 9.67 -5.51 -8.11
N LEU A 148 9.70 -4.25 -8.55
CA LEU A 148 9.74 -3.86 -9.95
C LEU A 148 11.09 -3.20 -10.24
N TYR A 149 11.80 -3.71 -11.24
CA TYR A 149 12.96 -3.02 -11.81
C TYR A 149 12.50 -2.13 -12.95
N ALA A 150 12.89 -0.86 -12.91
CA ALA A 150 12.61 0.11 -13.95
C ALA A 150 13.88 0.42 -14.74
N TYR A 151 13.68 0.60 -16.04
CA TYR A 151 14.68 1.07 -16.99
C TYR A 151 14.10 2.26 -17.73
N ASP A 152 14.93 3.24 -18.07
CA ASP A 152 14.55 4.24 -19.07
C ASP A 152 14.11 3.52 -20.36
N ARG A 153 12.92 3.86 -20.86
CA ARG A 153 12.29 3.09 -21.94
C ARG A 153 13.09 3.18 -23.23
N ASP A 154 13.59 4.36 -23.56
CA ASP A 154 14.28 4.57 -24.82
C ASP A 154 15.62 3.84 -24.81
N SER A 155 16.35 3.97 -23.70
CA SER A 155 17.58 3.20 -23.46
C SER A 155 17.33 1.68 -23.53
N PHE A 156 16.24 1.19 -22.91
CA PHE A 156 15.90 -0.22 -22.94
C PHE A 156 15.57 -0.72 -24.36
N ASN A 157 14.81 0.07 -25.13
CA ASN A 157 14.48 -0.26 -26.51
C ASN A 157 15.72 -0.26 -27.40
N ASN A 158 16.63 0.70 -27.23
CA ASN A 158 17.87 0.77 -27.99
C ASN A 158 18.72 -0.47 -27.75
N TRP A 159 18.88 -0.90 -26.48
CA TRP A 159 19.54 -2.18 -26.16
C TRP A 159 18.84 -3.38 -26.80
N LYS A 160 17.51 -3.49 -26.64
CA LYS A 160 16.73 -4.61 -27.19
C LYS A 160 16.83 -4.71 -28.73
N ASN A 161 17.01 -3.58 -29.41
CA ASN A 161 17.16 -3.49 -30.85
C ASN A 161 18.63 -3.59 -31.31
N GLY A 162 19.58 -3.88 -30.42
CA GLY A 162 21.01 -4.00 -30.75
C GLY A 162 21.72 -2.67 -31.02
N GLN A 163 21.12 -1.53 -30.65
CA GLN A 163 21.73 -0.20 -30.77
C GLN A 163 22.61 0.17 -29.56
N LEU A 164 22.45 -0.53 -28.45
CA LEU A 164 23.38 -0.49 -27.31
C LEU A 164 23.93 -1.89 -27.10
N GLU A 165 25.24 -1.99 -26.90
CA GLU A 165 25.92 -3.26 -26.64
C GLU A 165 25.53 -3.83 -25.26
N GLU A 166 25.41 -2.94 -24.26
CA GLU A 166 25.10 -3.31 -22.89
C GLU A 166 23.67 -2.93 -22.49
N LYS A 167 23.08 -3.76 -21.61
CA LYS A 167 21.76 -3.49 -21.04
C LYS A 167 21.86 -2.26 -20.13
N PRO A 168 20.95 -1.27 -20.25
CA PRO A 168 21.01 -0.09 -19.38
C PRO A 168 20.85 -0.48 -17.91
N ASP A 169 21.48 0.30 -17.03
CA ASP A 169 21.36 0.12 -15.60
C ASP A 169 19.93 0.38 -15.12
N GLY A 170 19.32 -0.66 -14.54
CA GLY A 170 18.00 -0.58 -13.95
C GLY A 170 18.05 -0.14 -12.49
N PHE A 171 16.92 0.33 -11.98
CA PHE A 171 16.76 0.67 -10.57
C PHE A 171 15.47 0.10 -9.99
N VAL A 172 15.42 -0.06 -8.67
CA VAL A 172 14.21 -0.51 -7.97
C VAL A 172 13.19 0.64 -7.97
N TYR A 173 12.08 0.44 -8.67
CA TYR A 173 11.08 1.49 -8.81
C TYR A 173 10.39 1.79 -7.48
N LEU A 174 10.35 3.08 -7.12
CA LEU A 174 9.74 3.59 -5.89
C LEU A 174 10.27 2.92 -4.61
N GLN A 175 11.54 2.51 -4.59
CA GLN A 175 12.16 1.88 -3.41
C GLN A 175 11.88 2.70 -2.13
N ASP A 176 11.55 1.99 -1.06
CA ASP A 176 11.25 2.52 0.27
C ASP A 176 9.98 3.41 0.40
N SER A 177 9.24 3.63 -0.70
CA SER A 177 7.90 4.25 -0.63
C SER A 177 6.87 3.33 0.03
N ASP A 178 5.70 3.88 0.39
CA ASP A 178 4.61 3.09 0.96
C ASP A 178 4.13 2.01 0.00
N THR A 179 4.01 2.29 -1.30
CA THR A 179 3.67 1.30 -2.33
C THR A 179 4.69 0.16 -2.35
N TYR A 180 5.98 0.48 -2.32
CA TYR A 180 7.04 -0.55 -2.27
C TYR A 180 6.95 -1.39 -1.01
N ARG A 181 6.73 -0.76 0.15
CA ARG A 181 6.55 -1.46 1.42
C ARG A 181 5.29 -2.32 1.43
N LEU A 182 4.18 -1.83 0.90
CA LEU A 182 2.94 -2.59 0.83
C LEU A 182 3.13 -3.83 -0.06
N HIS A 183 3.81 -3.70 -1.20
CA HIS A 183 4.05 -4.84 -2.07
C HIS A 183 5.04 -5.86 -1.50
N ASN A 184 6.00 -5.40 -0.70
CA ASN A 184 6.91 -6.31 0.00
C ASN A 184 6.33 -6.84 1.32
N SER A 185 5.16 -6.33 1.74
CA SER A 185 4.49 -6.76 2.96
C SER A 185 4.15 -8.24 2.88
N THR A 186 4.22 -8.88 4.04
CA THR A 186 3.86 -10.28 4.19
C THR A 186 2.68 -10.40 5.12
N MET A 187 1.84 -11.40 4.86
CA MET A 187 0.83 -11.86 5.79
C MET A 187 1.32 -13.16 6.41
N GLY A 188 1.27 -13.26 7.74
CA GLY A 188 1.46 -14.55 8.38
C GLY A 188 0.30 -15.46 7.96
N LEU A 189 0.59 -16.52 7.23
CA LEU A 189 -0.42 -17.41 6.67
C LEU A 189 0.07 -18.86 6.79
N ILE A 190 -0.85 -19.80 6.66
CA ILE A 190 -0.50 -21.23 6.69
C ILE A 190 0.36 -21.58 5.48
N LYS A 191 1.40 -22.39 5.68
CA LYS A 191 2.42 -22.70 4.66
C LYS A 191 1.86 -23.18 3.31
N VAL A 192 0.71 -23.84 3.31
CA VAL A 192 0.06 -24.34 2.08
C VAL A 192 -0.35 -23.19 1.14
N ILE A 193 -0.57 -21.98 1.65
CA ILE A 193 -0.91 -20.80 0.84
C ILE A 193 0.25 -20.42 -0.09
N ASN A 194 1.50 -20.47 0.38
CA ASN A 194 2.66 -20.25 -0.50
C ASN A 194 2.71 -21.24 -1.67
N GLN A 195 2.27 -22.48 -1.47
CA GLN A 195 2.22 -23.47 -2.54
C GLN A 195 1.11 -23.13 -3.56
N ALA A 196 -0.03 -22.63 -3.09
CA ALA A 196 -1.10 -22.14 -3.96
C ALA A 196 -0.64 -20.90 -4.75
N ASP A 197 0.05 -19.97 -4.09
CA ASP A 197 0.63 -18.78 -4.72
C ASP A 197 1.63 -19.17 -5.81
N ILE A 198 2.60 -20.03 -5.50
CA ILE A 198 3.57 -20.54 -6.49
C ILE A 198 2.85 -21.21 -7.66
N ALA A 199 1.78 -21.97 -7.40
CA ALA A 199 1.02 -22.64 -8.45
C ALA A 199 0.34 -21.66 -9.43
N ILE A 200 -0.11 -20.48 -8.98
CA ILE A 200 -0.75 -19.48 -9.84
C ILE A 200 0.25 -18.45 -10.41
N ASP A 201 1.22 -18.03 -9.62
CA ASP A 201 2.16 -16.96 -9.95
C ASP A 201 3.29 -17.43 -10.84
N GLY A 202 3.74 -18.67 -10.64
CA GLY A 202 4.94 -19.19 -11.26
C GLY A 202 6.20 -18.43 -10.86
N THR A 203 7.24 -18.69 -11.63
CA THR A 203 8.53 -18.01 -11.60
C THR A 203 8.61 -16.97 -12.72
N GLN A 204 9.73 -16.27 -12.81
CA GLN A 204 9.97 -15.28 -13.88
C GLN A 204 10.00 -15.90 -15.30
N ASN A 205 10.19 -17.22 -15.41
CA ASN A 205 10.28 -17.92 -16.69
C ASN A 205 8.95 -18.54 -17.14
N ASP A 206 7.94 -18.58 -16.28
CA ASP A 206 6.67 -19.25 -16.56
C ASP A 206 5.71 -18.31 -17.30
N THR A 207 5.85 -18.24 -18.62
CA THR A 207 5.12 -17.29 -19.48
C THR A 207 3.60 -17.39 -19.40
N GLU A 208 3.07 -18.55 -19.01
CA GLU A 208 1.64 -18.80 -18.87
C GLU A 208 1.07 -18.38 -17.50
N LYS A 209 1.93 -18.04 -16.53
CA LYS A 209 1.56 -17.77 -15.13
C LYS A 209 1.33 -16.28 -14.84
N LEU A 210 0.79 -15.98 -13.66
CA LEU A 210 0.35 -14.62 -13.32
C LEU A 210 1.50 -13.61 -13.27
N ARG A 211 2.72 -13.98 -12.85
CA ARG A 211 3.84 -13.01 -12.78
C ARG A 211 4.21 -12.43 -14.13
N VAL A 212 4.41 -13.28 -15.13
CA VAL A 212 4.76 -12.84 -16.49
C VAL A 212 3.58 -12.08 -17.13
N PHE A 213 2.35 -12.51 -16.87
CA PHE A 213 1.17 -11.77 -17.33
C PHE A 213 1.09 -10.36 -16.70
N ALA A 214 1.28 -10.27 -15.38
CA ALA A 214 1.19 -9.02 -14.63
C ALA A 214 2.24 -7.99 -15.12
N ILE A 215 3.49 -8.40 -15.33
CA ILE A 215 4.53 -7.48 -15.80
C ILE A 215 4.26 -6.98 -17.23
N ASN A 216 3.66 -7.81 -18.09
CA ASN A 216 3.22 -7.40 -19.42
C ASN A 216 2.10 -6.33 -19.35
N LYS A 217 1.15 -6.48 -18.43
CA LYS A 217 0.10 -5.47 -18.21
C LYS A 217 0.65 -4.16 -17.63
N ILE A 218 1.58 -4.24 -16.68
CA ILE A 218 2.29 -3.07 -16.15
C ILE A 218 2.98 -2.30 -17.29
N ASN A 219 3.69 -2.99 -18.17
CA ASN A 219 4.35 -2.35 -19.32
C ASN A 219 3.36 -1.73 -20.33
N ALA A 220 2.20 -2.36 -20.56
CA ALA A 220 1.15 -1.78 -21.41
C ALA A 220 0.53 -0.52 -20.79
N VAL A 221 0.33 -0.52 -19.47
CA VAL A 221 -0.13 0.64 -18.68
C VAL A 221 0.91 1.76 -18.65
N ALA A 222 2.20 1.42 -18.56
CA ALA A 222 3.31 2.36 -18.65
C ALA A 222 3.38 3.09 -19.98
N LYS A 223 3.06 2.40 -21.07
CA LYS A 223 2.93 3.00 -22.42
C LYS A 223 1.64 3.80 -22.61
N GLY A 224 0.67 3.68 -21.69
CA GLY A 224 -0.65 4.29 -21.82
C GLY A 224 -1.56 3.59 -22.83
N ILE A 225 -1.20 2.39 -23.29
CA ILE A 225 -2.01 1.55 -24.17
C ILE A 225 -3.19 0.96 -23.38
N LEU A 226 -2.93 0.61 -22.12
CA LEU A 226 -3.92 0.05 -21.20
C LEU A 226 -4.21 1.05 -20.07
N THR A 227 -5.46 1.10 -19.60
CA THR A 227 -5.79 1.84 -18.38
C THR A 227 -5.63 0.95 -17.16
N PRO A 228 -5.34 1.50 -15.95
CA PRO A 228 -5.24 0.69 -14.74
C PRO A 228 -6.47 -0.18 -14.47
N MET A 229 -7.68 0.34 -14.67
CA MET A 229 -8.92 -0.42 -14.48
C MET A 229 -9.02 -1.62 -15.41
N LYS A 230 -8.70 -1.42 -16.70
CA LYS A 230 -8.71 -2.52 -17.68
C LYS A 230 -7.63 -3.55 -17.39
N GLY A 231 -6.47 -3.12 -16.89
CA GLY A 231 -5.43 -4.03 -16.42
C GLY A 231 -5.89 -4.94 -15.28
N VAL A 232 -6.65 -4.41 -14.31
CA VAL A 232 -7.24 -5.20 -13.22
C VAL A 232 -8.26 -6.20 -13.74
N GLU A 233 -9.17 -5.79 -14.64
CA GLU A 233 -10.13 -6.70 -15.28
C GLU A 233 -9.42 -7.90 -15.91
N GLU A 234 -8.41 -7.64 -16.75
CA GLU A 234 -7.68 -8.69 -17.46
C GLU A 234 -6.84 -9.56 -16.53
N PHE A 235 -6.31 -8.99 -15.43
CA PHE A 235 -5.60 -9.75 -14.40
C PHE A 235 -6.51 -10.72 -13.67
N VAL A 236 -7.69 -10.28 -13.23
CA VAL A 236 -8.65 -11.15 -12.55
C VAL A 236 -9.15 -12.25 -13.49
N ASP A 237 -9.42 -11.94 -14.76
CA ASP A 237 -9.78 -12.94 -15.77
C ASP A 237 -8.70 -14.00 -15.94
N LYS A 238 -7.43 -13.58 -16.04
CA LYS A 238 -6.30 -14.51 -16.16
C LYS A 238 -6.07 -15.32 -14.88
N ALA A 239 -6.30 -14.73 -13.70
CA ALA A 239 -6.17 -15.41 -12.42
C ALA A 239 -7.20 -16.53 -12.27
N ILE A 240 -8.46 -16.30 -12.67
CA ILE A 240 -9.51 -17.32 -12.71
C ILE A 240 -9.08 -18.48 -13.61
N LEU A 241 -8.68 -18.17 -14.85
CA LEU A 241 -8.27 -19.19 -15.82
C LEU A 241 -7.10 -20.05 -15.33
N ILE A 242 -6.04 -19.42 -14.80
CA ILE A 242 -4.88 -20.15 -14.27
C ILE A 242 -5.31 -21.02 -13.08
N THR A 243 -6.15 -20.50 -12.19
CA THR A 243 -6.64 -21.24 -11.02
C THR A 243 -7.47 -22.46 -11.43
N GLU A 244 -8.37 -22.33 -12.40
CA GLU A 244 -9.15 -23.44 -12.95
C GLU A 244 -8.24 -24.51 -13.57
N ASN A 245 -7.23 -24.10 -14.34
CA ASN A 245 -6.25 -25.03 -14.91
C ASN A 245 -5.44 -25.77 -13.83
N GLN A 246 -5.05 -25.09 -12.74
CA GLN A 246 -4.35 -25.74 -11.62
C GLN A 246 -5.25 -26.69 -10.84
N LEU A 247 -6.54 -26.41 -10.71
CA LEU A 247 -7.51 -27.32 -10.08
C LEU A 247 -7.73 -28.59 -10.91
N ALA A 248 -7.73 -28.48 -12.25
CA ALA A 248 -7.85 -29.61 -13.16
C ALA A 248 -6.57 -30.46 -13.23
N ASN A 249 -5.41 -29.91 -12.86
CA ASN A 249 -4.13 -30.61 -12.89
C ASN A 249 -4.08 -31.74 -11.85
N SER A 250 -3.94 -32.98 -12.32
CA SER A 250 -3.85 -34.18 -11.49
C SER A 250 -2.63 -34.19 -10.56
N SER A 251 -1.52 -33.55 -10.96
CA SER A 251 -0.31 -33.42 -10.13
C SER A 251 -0.44 -32.43 -8.97
N CYS A 252 -1.47 -31.57 -8.99
CA CYS A 252 -1.68 -30.59 -7.93
C CYS A 252 -2.15 -31.31 -6.66
N LYS A 253 -1.45 -31.08 -5.54
CA LYS A 253 -1.78 -31.71 -4.25
C LYS A 253 -3.18 -31.28 -3.80
N GLU A 254 -3.98 -32.21 -3.27
CA GLU A 254 -5.35 -31.90 -2.85
C GLU A 254 -5.45 -30.77 -1.82
N LYS A 255 -4.43 -30.65 -0.96
CA LYS A 255 -4.32 -29.54 0.01
C LYS A 255 -4.23 -28.18 -0.69
N THR A 256 -3.38 -28.09 -1.72
CA THR A 256 -3.26 -26.90 -2.56
C THR A 256 -4.55 -26.64 -3.32
N LYS A 257 -5.21 -27.68 -3.85
CA LYS A 257 -6.51 -27.54 -4.52
C LYS A 257 -7.59 -26.95 -3.60
N LYS A 258 -7.62 -27.29 -2.31
CA LYS A 258 -8.57 -26.67 -1.36
C LYS A 258 -8.39 -25.16 -1.27
N ILE A 259 -7.16 -24.67 -1.15
CA ILE A 259 -6.86 -23.22 -1.17
C ILE A 259 -7.23 -22.61 -2.52
N LEU A 260 -6.88 -23.27 -3.63
CA LEU A 260 -7.18 -22.78 -4.98
C LEU A 260 -8.70 -22.68 -5.24
N ARG A 261 -9.52 -23.52 -4.62
CA ARG A 261 -11.00 -23.37 -4.68
C ARG A 261 -11.44 -22.08 -4.02
N ILE A 262 -10.89 -21.76 -2.84
CA ILE A 262 -11.16 -20.49 -2.16
C ILE A 262 -10.74 -19.33 -3.07
N TYR A 263 -9.51 -19.36 -3.60
CA TYR A 263 -9.03 -18.34 -4.55
C TYR A 263 -9.97 -18.15 -5.75
N LEU A 264 -10.42 -19.26 -6.35
CA LEU A 264 -11.32 -19.22 -7.49
C LEU A 264 -12.64 -18.53 -7.15
N ASP A 265 -13.22 -18.85 -5.99
CA ASP A 265 -14.46 -18.24 -5.50
C ASP A 265 -14.27 -16.74 -5.24
N SER A 266 -13.18 -16.33 -4.57
CA SER A 266 -12.90 -14.91 -4.32
C SER A 266 -12.65 -14.16 -5.63
N PHE A 267 -11.86 -14.69 -6.57
CA PHE A 267 -11.64 -14.05 -7.86
C PHE A 267 -12.94 -13.93 -8.68
N LYS A 268 -13.80 -14.95 -8.67
CA LYS A 268 -15.13 -14.88 -9.32
C LYS A 268 -16.02 -13.82 -8.67
N ALA A 269 -16.01 -13.72 -7.35
CA ALA A 269 -16.71 -12.68 -6.63
C ALA A 269 -16.19 -11.29 -7.03
N ILE A 270 -14.87 -11.07 -7.04
CA ILE A 270 -14.24 -9.82 -7.47
C ILE A 270 -14.61 -9.49 -8.93
N LYS A 271 -14.56 -10.47 -9.85
CA LYS A 271 -14.95 -10.29 -11.26
C LYS A 271 -16.39 -9.78 -11.41
N SER A 272 -17.30 -10.28 -10.58
CA SER A 272 -18.69 -9.78 -10.55
C SER A 272 -18.78 -8.32 -10.07
N GLN A 273 -17.89 -7.91 -9.16
CA GLN A 273 -17.86 -6.58 -8.57
C GLN A 273 -17.16 -5.55 -9.45
N ILE A 274 -16.13 -5.92 -10.22
CA ILE A 274 -15.39 -4.99 -11.10
C ILE A 274 -16.33 -4.29 -12.09
N LYS A 275 -17.39 -4.96 -12.53
CA LYS A 275 -18.41 -4.37 -13.41
C LYS A 275 -19.27 -3.30 -12.73
N LYS A 276 -19.25 -3.23 -11.39
CA LYS A 276 -20.02 -2.25 -10.62
C LYS A 276 -19.35 -0.87 -10.70
N PRO A 277 -20.12 0.21 -10.90
CA PRO A 277 -19.58 1.57 -11.06
C PRO A 277 -18.70 2.06 -9.91
N ASN A 278 -18.85 1.50 -8.71
CA ASN A 278 -18.21 1.92 -7.47
C ASN A 278 -17.00 1.06 -7.06
N PHE A 279 -16.66 -0.01 -7.78
CA PHE A 279 -15.56 -0.89 -7.37
C PHE A 279 -14.22 -0.14 -7.27
N PHE A 280 -13.84 0.58 -8.34
CA PHE A 280 -12.61 1.39 -8.35
C PHE A 280 -12.73 2.67 -7.53
N ASP A 281 -13.95 3.16 -7.29
CA ASP A 281 -14.22 4.26 -6.37
C ASP A 281 -13.75 3.86 -4.96
N TYR A 282 -14.05 2.65 -4.50
CA TYR A 282 -13.58 2.14 -3.21
C TYR A 282 -12.06 1.97 -3.14
N LEU A 283 -11.45 1.34 -4.16
CA LEU A 283 -10.00 1.16 -4.20
C LEU A 283 -9.22 2.48 -4.23
N LEU A 284 -9.83 3.56 -4.72
CA LEU A 284 -9.23 4.90 -4.73
C LEU A 284 -9.63 5.75 -3.53
N ASN A 285 -10.44 5.22 -2.62
CA ASN A 285 -11.08 5.96 -1.54
C ASN A 285 -11.73 7.25 -2.05
N VAL A 286 -12.60 7.10 -3.06
CA VAL A 286 -13.35 8.16 -3.71
C VAL A 286 -14.82 7.80 -3.67
N LYS A 287 -15.67 8.64 -3.08
CA LYS A 287 -17.13 8.49 -3.24
C LYS A 287 -17.60 9.41 -4.37
N SER A 288 -17.88 8.83 -5.54
CA SER A 288 -18.45 9.55 -6.69
C SER A 288 -19.91 9.15 -6.89
N PRO A 289 -20.89 9.86 -6.29
CA PRO A 289 -22.29 9.46 -6.37
C PRO A 289 -22.82 9.58 -7.80
N LYS A 290 -23.27 8.47 -8.43
CA LYS A 290 -23.98 8.37 -9.74
C LYS A 290 -23.57 9.40 -10.83
N HIS A 291 -22.33 9.86 -10.81
CA HIS A 291 -21.87 10.92 -11.73
C HIS A 291 -21.59 10.31 -13.10
N ASN A 292 -21.67 11.14 -14.13
CA ASN A 292 -21.35 10.76 -15.50
C ASN A 292 -19.95 10.12 -15.56
N GLN A 293 -19.81 9.03 -16.32
CA GLN A 293 -18.55 8.30 -16.53
C GLN A 293 -17.37 9.21 -16.92
N SER A 294 -17.63 10.31 -17.64
CA SER A 294 -16.60 11.30 -18.00
C SER A 294 -16.02 12.05 -16.79
N ILE A 295 -16.84 12.35 -15.78
CA ILE A 295 -16.40 13.00 -14.54
C ILE A 295 -15.56 12.02 -13.73
N ARG A 296 -16.05 10.77 -13.57
CA ARG A 296 -15.30 9.71 -12.87
C ARG A 296 -13.94 9.47 -13.51
N HIS A 297 -13.88 9.34 -14.84
CA HIS A 297 -12.62 9.19 -15.57
C HIS A 297 -11.64 10.36 -15.33
N THR A 298 -12.16 11.60 -15.24
CA THR A 298 -11.36 12.79 -14.93
C THR A 298 -10.78 12.72 -13.52
N ILE A 299 -11.61 12.33 -12.53
CA ILE A 299 -11.19 12.16 -11.14
C ILE A 299 -10.11 11.09 -11.06
N TYR A 300 -10.32 9.93 -11.68
CA TYR A 300 -9.36 8.81 -11.65
C TYR A 300 -8.02 9.19 -12.25
N THR A 301 -8.01 9.75 -13.46
CA THR A 301 -6.76 10.16 -14.13
C THR A 301 -5.96 11.15 -13.27
N LYS A 302 -6.66 12.07 -12.60
CA LYS A 302 -6.03 13.02 -11.69
C LYS A 302 -5.51 12.32 -10.43
N ARG A 303 -6.32 11.47 -9.79
CA ARG A 303 -5.92 10.67 -8.62
C ARG A 303 -4.68 9.83 -8.89
N PHE A 304 -4.63 9.15 -10.03
CA PHE A 304 -3.47 8.34 -10.40
C PHE A 304 -2.19 9.15 -10.44
N LYS A 305 -2.25 10.34 -11.07
CA LYS A 305 -1.11 11.25 -11.14
C LYS A 305 -0.60 11.67 -9.76
N ILE A 306 -1.50 12.11 -8.87
CA ILE A 306 -1.07 12.59 -7.55
C ILE A 306 -0.59 11.46 -6.63
N ILE A 307 -1.22 10.28 -6.68
CA ILE A 307 -0.76 9.07 -5.96
C ILE A 307 0.69 8.77 -6.38
N ARG A 308 0.95 8.69 -7.69
CA ARG A 308 2.29 8.44 -8.21
C ARG A 308 3.30 9.50 -7.74
N GLU A 309 2.98 10.78 -7.90
CA GLU A 309 3.88 11.88 -7.49
C GLU A 309 4.17 11.85 -5.97
N CYS A 310 3.21 11.43 -5.15
CA CYS A 310 3.41 11.21 -3.72
C CYS A 310 4.42 10.10 -3.45
N HIS A 311 4.27 8.93 -4.08
CA HIS A 311 5.19 7.80 -3.87
C HIS A 311 6.58 8.06 -4.44
N GLU A 312 6.69 8.79 -5.56
CA GLU A 312 7.97 9.27 -6.09
C GLU A 312 8.68 10.18 -5.08
N ALA A 313 7.95 11.15 -4.49
CA ALA A 313 8.51 12.04 -3.47
C ALA A 313 8.92 11.27 -2.21
N GLN A 314 8.11 10.31 -1.75
CA GLN A 314 8.48 9.42 -0.64
C GLN A 314 9.79 8.68 -0.91
N SER A 315 9.92 8.07 -2.09
CA SER A 315 11.11 7.32 -2.48
C SER A 315 12.36 8.21 -2.50
N VAL A 316 12.26 9.42 -3.07
CA VAL A 316 13.36 10.40 -3.08
C VAL A 316 13.77 10.78 -1.66
N ILE A 317 12.81 11.08 -0.78
CA ILE A 317 13.11 11.44 0.61
C ILE A 317 13.79 10.27 1.33
N PHE A 318 13.30 9.04 1.18
CA PHE A 318 13.91 7.86 1.80
C PHE A 318 15.32 7.58 1.28
N GLN A 319 15.59 7.76 -0.02
CA GLN A 319 16.95 7.64 -0.56
C GLN A 319 17.91 8.64 0.08
N LYS A 320 17.48 9.90 0.28
CA LYS A 320 18.29 10.91 0.97
C LYS A 320 18.53 10.57 2.44
N ILE A 321 17.52 10.06 3.15
CA ILE A 321 17.63 9.56 4.52
C ILE A 321 18.63 8.40 4.59
N LYS A 322 18.51 7.42 3.68
CA LYS A 322 19.37 6.24 3.60
C LYS A 322 20.82 6.60 3.28
N LYS A 323 21.03 7.59 2.41
CA LYS A 323 22.37 8.13 2.11
C LYS A 323 23.05 8.66 3.38
N VAL A 324 22.41 9.58 4.08
CA VAL A 324 22.96 10.16 5.33
C VAL A 324 23.12 9.09 6.42
N SER A 325 22.15 8.18 6.54
CA SER A 325 22.25 7.02 7.44
C SER A 325 23.49 6.18 7.12
N SER A 326 23.78 5.93 5.84
CA SER A 326 24.92 5.11 5.41
C SER A 326 26.24 5.84 5.64
N GLU A 327 26.28 7.16 5.42
CA GLU A 327 27.45 8.00 5.75
C GLU A 327 27.77 8.00 7.24
N ILE A 328 26.74 8.02 8.11
CA ILE A 328 26.91 7.94 9.57
C ILE A 328 27.37 6.55 10.00
N ILE A 329 26.85 5.49 9.37
CA ILE A 329 27.30 4.11 9.63
C ILE A 329 28.75 3.94 9.16
N GLY A 330 29.12 4.52 8.02
CA GLY A 330 30.43 4.36 7.40
C GLY A 330 30.70 2.93 6.98
N VAL A 331 31.93 2.46 7.17
CA VAL A 331 32.36 1.07 6.91
C VAL A 331 32.01 0.11 8.05
N ASP A 332 31.56 0.63 9.19
CA ASP A 332 31.30 -0.19 10.36
C ASP A 332 30.04 -1.04 10.20
N ARG A 333 29.98 -2.11 11.00
CA ARG A 333 28.74 -2.86 11.17
C ARG A 333 27.65 -1.95 11.74
N LYS A 334 26.48 -1.94 11.08
CA LYS A 334 25.28 -1.25 11.53
C LYS A 334 24.87 -1.73 12.94
N PRO A 335 24.76 -0.83 13.94
CA PRO A 335 24.30 -1.19 15.28
C PRO A 335 22.86 -1.72 15.27
N SER A 336 22.50 -2.58 16.24
CA SER A 336 21.11 -2.99 16.46
C SER A 336 20.23 -1.75 16.73
N ASN A 337 18.99 -1.77 16.24
CA ASN A 337 18.02 -0.67 16.31
C ASN A 337 18.47 0.66 15.68
N PHE A 338 19.58 0.71 14.93
CA PHE A 338 20.11 1.95 14.36
C PHE A 338 19.07 2.73 13.56
N ASN A 339 18.30 2.08 12.67
CA ASN A 339 17.31 2.76 11.86
C ASN A 339 16.21 3.43 12.69
N LYS A 340 15.75 2.75 13.75
CA LYS A 340 14.73 3.29 14.66
C LYS A 340 15.28 4.47 15.45
N ALA A 341 16.50 4.35 15.96
CA ALA A 341 17.20 5.45 16.64
C ALA A 341 17.42 6.64 15.69
N PHE A 342 17.82 6.39 14.44
CA PHE A 342 18.06 7.44 13.45
C PHE A 342 16.78 8.20 13.08
N LYS A 343 15.67 7.48 12.81
CA LYS A 343 14.36 8.09 12.57
C LYS A 343 13.85 8.88 13.79
N ARG A 344 14.08 8.36 15.00
CA ARG A 344 13.79 9.08 16.24
C ARG A 344 14.56 10.39 16.32
N VAL A 345 15.88 10.37 16.09
CA VAL A 345 16.70 11.59 16.11
C VAL A 345 16.27 12.56 15.01
N LEU A 346 15.94 12.09 13.80
CA LEU A 346 15.38 12.95 12.75
C LEU A 346 14.12 13.71 13.20
N LEU A 347 13.19 13.01 13.88
CA LEU A 347 11.98 13.62 14.43
C LEU A 347 12.29 14.59 15.58
N GLU A 348 13.23 14.25 16.47
CA GLU A 348 13.64 15.12 17.59
C GLU A 348 14.38 16.38 17.11
N GLN A 349 15.14 16.30 16.01
CA GLN A 349 15.85 17.44 15.41
C GLN A 349 14.96 18.33 14.53
N SER A 350 13.76 17.85 14.15
CA SER A 350 12.79 18.65 13.41
C SER A 350 12.16 19.70 14.34
N ARG A 351 12.62 20.95 14.23
CA ARG A 351 12.19 22.07 15.07
C ARG A 351 10.76 22.53 14.78
N GLU A 352 10.32 22.40 13.54
CA GLU A 352 8.99 22.83 13.11
C GLU A 352 7.95 21.72 13.30
N LYS A 353 6.88 22.02 14.03
CA LYS A 353 5.77 21.08 14.27
C LYS A 353 5.19 20.52 12.97
N ALA A 354 5.07 21.32 11.92
CA ALA A 354 4.54 20.88 10.62
C ALA A 354 5.46 19.85 9.93
N THR A 355 6.77 20.06 10.01
CA THR A 355 7.78 19.13 9.47
C THR A 355 7.79 17.83 10.26
N THR A 356 7.70 17.90 11.59
CA THR A 356 7.59 16.72 12.46
C THR A 356 6.36 15.90 12.10
N ILE A 357 5.18 16.51 12.01
CA ILE A 357 3.93 15.82 11.61
C ILE A 357 4.07 15.16 10.23
N SER A 358 4.74 15.82 9.29
CA SER A 358 4.93 15.28 7.94
C SER A 358 5.88 14.07 7.94
N LEU A 359 6.95 14.11 8.74
CA LEU A 359 7.87 13.00 8.94
C LEU A 359 7.20 11.82 9.68
N GLU A 360 6.38 12.09 10.69
CA GLU A 360 5.62 11.05 11.40
C GLU A 360 4.68 10.31 10.44
N LYS A 361 4.02 11.03 9.52
CA LYS A 361 3.22 10.41 8.46
C LYS A 361 4.09 9.60 7.49
N LEU A 362 5.21 10.16 7.02
CA LEU A 362 6.15 9.44 6.15
C LEU A 362 6.67 8.14 6.78
N PHE A 363 6.88 8.14 8.10
CA PHE A 363 7.36 6.96 8.84
C PHE A 363 6.24 6.05 9.35
N ASN A 364 4.97 6.45 9.21
CA ASN A 364 3.81 5.78 9.78
C ASN A 364 3.93 5.51 11.30
N LEU A 365 4.68 6.34 12.02
CA LEU A 365 4.95 6.21 13.45
C LEU A 365 5.14 7.60 14.07
N SER A 366 4.51 7.84 15.22
CA SER A 366 4.72 9.09 15.96
C SER A 366 6.06 9.09 16.68
N LEU A 367 6.56 10.28 17.04
CA LEU A 367 7.77 10.42 17.83
C LEU A 367 7.67 9.66 19.16
N ASP A 368 6.51 9.68 19.81
CA ASP A 368 6.31 8.98 21.08
C ASP A 368 6.35 7.45 20.93
N ASP A 369 6.02 6.93 19.75
CA ASP A 369 6.11 5.50 19.44
C ASP A 369 7.56 5.09 19.30
N PHE A 370 8.35 5.90 18.61
CA PHE A 370 9.79 5.70 18.54
C PHE A 370 10.46 5.79 19.91
N LYS A 371 10.04 6.72 20.78
CA LYS A 371 10.52 6.81 22.16
C LYS A 371 10.19 5.54 22.95
N ARG A 372 9.00 4.95 22.76
CA ARG A 372 8.62 3.69 23.41
C ARG A 372 9.38 2.49 22.87
N GLN A 373 9.64 2.43 21.57
CA GLN A 373 10.35 1.32 20.94
C GLN A 373 11.85 1.34 21.23
N VAL A 374 12.47 2.53 21.32
CA VAL A 374 13.90 2.69 21.63
C VAL A 374 14.07 3.68 22.78
N PRO A 375 13.70 3.32 24.02
CA PRO A 375 13.65 4.26 25.15
C PRO A 375 15.03 4.73 25.59
N ASN A 376 16.02 3.84 25.58
CA ASN A 376 17.36 4.11 26.06
C ASN A 376 18.23 4.83 25.03
N LYS A 377 18.60 6.08 25.31
CA LYS A 377 19.55 6.87 24.50
C LYS A 377 21.02 6.50 24.72
N ASN A 378 21.36 5.74 25.77
CA ASN A 378 22.75 5.38 26.04
C ASN A 378 23.26 4.19 25.21
N THR A 379 22.57 3.83 24.13
CA THR A 379 22.95 2.71 23.25
C THR A 379 24.04 3.11 22.26
N VAL A 380 24.74 2.12 21.72
CA VAL A 380 25.77 2.30 20.67
C VAL A 380 25.20 3.05 19.45
N ALA A 381 23.93 2.79 19.10
CA ALA A 381 23.26 3.47 17.99
C ALA A 381 23.18 4.99 18.21
N PHE A 382 22.65 5.42 19.35
CA PHE A 382 22.52 6.85 19.67
C PHE A 382 23.88 7.53 19.84
N LYS A 383 24.84 6.90 20.53
CA LYS A 383 26.20 7.45 20.66
C LYS A 383 26.85 7.72 19.30
N LYS A 384 26.58 6.88 18.30
CA LYS A 384 27.07 7.06 16.94
C LYS A 384 26.33 8.16 16.16
N ILE A 385 25.02 8.28 16.37
CA ILE A 385 24.18 9.27 15.69
C ILE A 385 24.35 10.68 16.28
N GLU A 386 24.43 10.81 17.61
CA GLU A 386 24.39 12.08 18.35
C GLU A 386 25.77 12.75 18.49
N THR A 387 26.74 12.42 17.62
CA THR A 387 27.97 13.21 17.52
C THR A 387 27.65 14.58 16.90
N LYS A 388 28.40 15.62 17.27
CA LYS A 388 28.19 16.99 16.76
C LYS A 388 28.18 17.04 15.22
N GLU A 389 29.10 16.34 14.58
CA GLU A 389 29.20 16.26 13.13
C GLU A 389 27.97 15.59 12.51
N ASN A 390 27.52 14.46 13.06
CA ASN A 390 26.39 13.71 12.51
C ASN A 390 25.06 14.44 12.74
N LEU A 391 24.91 15.13 13.87
CA LEU A 391 23.77 16.02 14.10
C LEU A 391 23.73 17.17 13.08
N GLN A 392 24.88 17.73 12.68
CA GLN A 392 24.93 18.73 11.61
C GLN A 392 24.52 18.14 10.24
N LYS A 393 24.92 16.90 9.92
CA LYS A 393 24.47 16.20 8.70
C LYS A 393 22.94 15.99 8.71
N ILE A 394 22.39 15.59 9.86
CA ILE A 394 20.95 15.41 10.06
C ILE A 394 20.20 16.75 9.93
N ASP A 395 20.68 17.81 10.57
CA ASP A 395 20.10 19.15 10.47
C ASP A 395 20.09 19.64 9.02
N ARG A 396 21.19 19.46 8.28
CA ARG A 396 21.25 19.79 6.85
C ARG A 396 20.26 18.96 6.02
N LEU A 397 20.15 17.66 6.30
CA LEU A 397 19.17 16.78 5.65
C LEU A 397 17.74 17.28 5.88
N ILE A 398 17.37 17.64 7.10
CA ILE A 398 16.03 18.15 7.41
C ILE A 398 15.80 19.48 6.69
N ASN A 399 16.67 20.46 6.95
CA ASN A 399 16.42 21.86 6.59
C ASN A 399 16.56 22.14 5.09
N TYR A 400 17.49 21.46 4.39
CA TYR A 400 17.74 21.74 2.97
C TYR A 400 17.12 20.71 2.01
N ASN A 401 16.93 19.48 2.46
CA ASN A 401 16.43 18.42 1.58
C ASN A 401 14.98 18.06 1.88
N ILE A 402 14.68 17.61 3.09
CA ILE A 402 13.35 17.08 3.43
C ILE A 402 12.30 18.19 3.39
N ILE A 403 12.55 19.33 4.04
CA ILE A 403 11.59 20.45 4.03
C ILE A 403 11.32 20.94 2.60
N LYS A 404 12.36 21.00 1.77
CA LYS A 404 12.23 21.39 0.36
C LYS A 404 11.36 20.41 -0.43
N ASP A 405 11.60 19.12 -0.29
CA ASP A 405 10.83 18.08 -1.00
C ASP A 405 9.37 18.05 -0.52
N LEU A 406 9.14 18.14 0.79
CA LEU A 406 7.80 18.20 1.38
C LEU A 406 7.03 19.45 0.94
N SER A 407 7.70 20.61 0.91
CA SER A 407 7.11 21.87 0.43
C SER A 407 6.76 21.78 -1.05
N GLY A 408 7.66 21.21 -1.86
CA GLY A 408 7.40 20.96 -3.29
C GLY A 408 6.19 20.06 -3.50
N LEU A 409 6.06 18.99 -2.71
CA LEU A 409 4.91 18.10 -2.76
C LEU A 409 3.61 18.80 -2.36
N ARG A 410 3.65 19.67 -1.34
CA ARG A 410 2.51 20.48 -0.93
C ARG A 410 2.06 21.45 -2.04
N ILE A 411 3.00 22.07 -2.74
CA ILE A 411 2.69 22.92 -3.89
C ILE A 411 2.03 22.10 -5.01
N LYS A 412 2.57 20.92 -5.34
CA LYS A 412 1.96 20.02 -6.34
C LYS A 412 0.53 19.63 -5.96
N GLU A 413 0.25 19.37 -4.69
CA GLU A 413 -1.10 19.08 -4.19
C GLU A 413 -2.06 20.27 -4.40
N LEU A 414 -1.61 21.49 -4.07
CA LEU A 414 -2.42 22.69 -4.26
C LEU A 414 -2.72 22.94 -5.75
N ILE A 415 -1.71 22.75 -6.62
CA ILE A 415 -1.89 22.81 -8.08
C ILE A 415 -2.90 21.75 -8.54
N PHE A 416 -2.76 20.52 -8.06
CA PHE A 416 -3.70 19.44 -8.35
C PHE A 416 -5.15 19.84 -8.04
N ARG A 417 -5.40 20.44 -6.87
CA ARG A 417 -6.75 20.88 -6.46
C ARG A 417 -7.34 21.88 -7.45
N MET A 418 -6.55 22.87 -7.86
CA MET A 418 -6.97 23.92 -8.79
C MET A 418 -7.20 23.37 -10.20
N GLU A 419 -6.32 22.49 -10.68
CA GLU A 419 -6.50 21.81 -11.96
C GLU A 419 -7.74 20.92 -11.97
N LEU A 420 -7.99 20.19 -10.87
CA LEU A 420 -9.16 19.35 -10.72
C LEU A 420 -10.43 20.19 -10.70
N PHE A 421 -10.45 21.28 -9.94
CA PHE A 421 -11.54 22.24 -9.90
C PHE A 421 -11.89 22.77 -11.30
N LYS A 422 -10.90 23.25 -12.06
CA LYS A 422 -11.07 23.75 -13.44
C LYS A 422 -11.63 22.67 -14.37
N LYS A 423 -11.08 21.44 -14.29
CA LYS A 423 -11.53 20.33 -15.13
C LYS A 423 -12.95 19.88 -14.77
N LEU A 424 -13.30 19.80 -13.50
CA LEU A 424 -14.65 19.47 -13.06
C LEU A 424 -15.64 20.51 -13.58
N ARG A 425 -15.36 21.81 -13.41
CA ARG A 425 -16.21 22.87 -13.96
C ARG A 425 -16.49 22.67 -15.45
N SER A 426 -15.43 22.43 -16.24
CA SER A 426 -15.55 22.17 -17.67
C SER A 426 -16.41 20.94 -17.97
N LYS A 427 -16.26 19.84 -17.23
CA LYS A 427 -17.04 18.61 -17.40
C LYS A 427 -18.51 18.77 -17.02
N TYR A 428 -18.82 19.58 -16.01
CA TYR A 428 -20.19 19.97 -15.66
C TYR A 428 -20.79 21.01 -16.62
N LYS A 429 -20.00 21.51 -17.59
CA LYS A 429 -20.38 22.61 -18.50
C LYS A 429 -20.82 23.87 -17.76
N TRP A 430 -20.22 24.14 -16.60
CA TRP A 430 -20.52 25.33 -15.81
C TRP A 430 -19.62 26.49 -16.24
N THR A 431 -20.18 27.70 -16.29
CA THR A 431 -19.35 28.92 -16.40
C THR A 431 -18.77 29.26 -15.03
N GLN A 432 -17.79 30.16 -14.98
CA GLN A 432 -17.26 30.65 -13.71
C GLN A 432 -18.35 31.37 -12.88
N VAL A 433 -19.28 32.08 -13.56
CA VAL A 433 -20.46 32.69 -12.93
C VAL A 433 -21.36 31.61 -12.31
N THR A 434 -21.64 30.53 -13.03
CA THR A 434 -22.45 29.42 -12.51
C THR A 434 -21.86 28.82 -11.24
N VAL A 435 -20.54 28.63 -11.18
CA VAL A 435 -19.88 28.12 -9.97
C VAL A 435 -20.02 29.10 -8.81
N ALA A 436 -19.76 30.40 -9.04
CA ALA A 436 -19.91 31.44 -8.03
C ALA A 436 -21.34 31.49 -7.44
N VAL A 437 -22.36 31.43 -8.29
CA VAL A 437 -23.77 31.40 -7.87
C VAL A 437 -24.08 30.16 -7.03
N ARG A 438 -23.66 28.97 -7.48
CA ARG A 438 -23.86 27.72 -6.73
C ARG A 438 -23.14 27.71 -5.39
N TYR A 439 -21.92 28.25 -5.36
CA TYR A 439 -21.15 28.40 -4.13
C TYR A 439 -21.87 29.30 -3.13
N LYS A 440 -22.29 30.50 -3.56
CA LYS A 440 -23.01 31.47 -2.72
C LYS A 440 -24.33 30.91 -2.18
N ALA A 441 -25.02 30.07 -2.96
CA ALA A 441 -26.24 29.41 -2.51
C ALA A 441 -26.01 28.43 -1.34
N LEU A 442 -24.84 27.77 -1.29
CA LEU A 442 -24.48 26.84 -0.21
C LEU A 442 -23.77 27.52 0.97
N PHE A 443 -23.04 28.60 0.69
CA PHE A 443 -22.18 29.31 1.66
C PHE A 443 -22.43 30.83 1.59
N PRO A 444 -23.58 31.33 2.02
CA PRO A 444 -23.97 32.73 1.86
C PRO A 444 -23.04 33.72 2.57
N HIS A 445 -22.41 33.29 3.67
CA HIS A 445 -21.49 34.11 4.47
C HIS A 445 -20.04 34.13 3.93
N PHE A 446 -19.73 33.30 2.93
CA PHE A 446 -18.39 33.22 2.33
C PHE A 446 -18.50 33.45 0.82
N PRO A 447 -18.82 34.67 0.36
CA PRO A 447 -19.18 34.89 -1.04
C PRO A 447 -17.99 34.63 -1.98
N MET A 448 -18.17 33.70 -2.91
CA MET A 448 -17.26 33.50 -4.03
C MET A 448 -17.74 34.30 -5.24
N SER A 449 -16.91 35.22 -5.72
CA SER A 449 -17.16 35.96 -6.98
C SER A 449 -16.69 35.16 -8.21
N GLN A 450 -17.17 35.54 -9.39
CA GLN A 450 -16.63 35.02 -10.66
C GLN A 450 -15.13 35.29 -10.79
N SER A 451 -14.65 36.47 -10.37
CA SER A 451 -13.22 36.79 -10.33
C SER A 451 -12.45 35.89 -9.36
N GLY A 452 -13.06 35.50 -8.24
CA GLY A 452 -12.51 34.51 -7.30
C GLY A 452 -12.33 33.14 -7.94
N VAL A 453 -13.33 32.67 -8.68
CA VAL A 453 -13.24 31.43 -9.48
C VAL A 453 -12.12 31.53 -10.51
N SER A 454 -12.04 32.63 -11.27
CA SER A 454 -10.98 32.84 -12.26
C SER A 454 -9.59 32.81 -11.64
N ARG A 455 -9.40 33.45 -10.48
CA ARG A 455 -8.11 33.43 -9.75
C ARG A 455 -7.73 32.02 -9.30
N ILE A 456 -8.68 31.18 -8.92
CA ILE A 456 -8.41 29.76 -8.61
C ILE A 456 -7.95 29.02 -9.87
N GLU A 457 -8.66 29.17 -10.99
CA GLU A 457 -8.36 28.47 -12.24
C GLU A 457 -7.04 28.86 -12.90
N ASN A 458 -6.57 30.07 -12.61
CA ASN A 458 -5.30 30.62 -13.06
C ASN A 458 -4.19 30.49 -12.00
N GLN A 459 -4.41 29.68 -10.96
CA GLN A 459 -3.43 29.38 -9.92
C GLN A 459 -2.93 30.59 -9.11
N ILE A 460 -3.75 31.64 -9.05
CA ILE A 460 -3.49 32.87 -8.27
C ILE A 460 -4.06 32.74 -6.85
N LYS A 461 -5.17 32.01 -6.68
CA LYS A 461 -5.80 31.77 -5.38
C LYS A 461 -5.79 30.27 -5.07
N TRP A 462 -5.11 29.89 -3.99
CA TRP A 462 -5.04 28.50 -3.55
C TRP A 462 -6.39 27.98 -3.05
N ILE A 463 -6.64 26.69 -3.28
CA ILE A 463 -7.70 25.94 -2.62
C ILE A 463 -7.11 25.33 -1.35
N ASP A 464 -7.26 26.04 -0.23
CA ASP A 464 -6.89 25.52 1.08
C ASP A 464 -7.81 24.36 1.52
N HIS A 465 -7.59 23.83 2.72
CA HIS A 465 -8.37 22.70 3.22
C HIS A 465 -9.85 23.03 3.38
N SER A 466 -10.20 24.20 3.93
CA SER A 466 -11.60 24.59 4.13
C SER A 466 -12.29 24.73 2.78
N LEU A 467 -11.66 25.45 1.85
CA LEU A 467 -12.21 25.66 0.52
C LEU A 467 -12.35 24.36 -0.26
N ALA A 468 -11.45 23.39 -0.08
CA ALA A 468 -11.58 22.06 -0.67
C ALA A 468 -12.84 21.32 -0.20
N LEU A 469 -13.15 21.37 1.11
CA LEU A 469 -14.37 20.77 1.66
C LEU A 469 -15.64 21.44 1.10
N GLU A 470 -15.61 22.77 0.96
CA GLU A 470 -16.72 23.55 0.41
C GLU A 470 -16.91 23.24 -1.08
N MET A 471 -15.83 23.18 -1.86
CA MET A 471 -15.86 22.81 -3.27
C MET A 471 -16.39 21.41 -3.49
N ALA A 472 -16.01 20.45 -2.64
CA ALA A 472 -16.54 19.10 -2.70
C ALA A 472 -18.08 19.09 -2.56
N LYS A 473 -18.63 19.88 -1.65
CA LYS A 473 -20.09 20.06 -1.49
C LYS A 473 -20.74 20.69 -2.73
N VAL A 474 -20.12 21.71 -3.32
CA VAL A 474 -20.63 22.35 -4.56
C VAL A 474 -20.75 21.35 -5.71
N TYR A 475 -19.76 20.47 -5.87
CA TYR A 475 -19.76 19.43 -6.89
C TYR A 475 -20.49 18.14 -6.48
N ARG A 476 -20.99 18.06 -5.23
CA ARG A 476 -21.56 16.83 -4.64
C ARG A 476 -20.61 15.64 -4.79
N LEU A 477 -19.37 15.87 -4.38
CA LEU A 477 -18.26 14.92 -4.43
C LEU A 477 -17.75 14.65 -3.01
N ASP A 478 -17.11 13.50 -2.84
CA ASP A 478 -16.33 13.23 -1.63
C ASP A 478 -15.21 14.27 -1.45
N PRO A 479 -15.03 14.85 -0.25
CA PRO A 479 -13.96 15.82 -0.02
C PRO A 479 -12.55 15.26 -0.21
N GLY A 480 -12.39 13.96 0.01
CA GLY A 480 -11.15 13.24 -0.26
C GLY A 480 -10.65 13.48 -1.68
N ILE A 481 -11.54 13.66 -2.67
CA ILE A 481 -11.18 13.92 -4.08
C ILE A 481 -10.25 15.13 -4.23
N PHE A 482 -10.50 16.21 -3.48
CA PHE A 482 -9.66 17.40 -3.46
C PHE A 482 -8.52 17.31 -2.44
N LEU A 483 -8.56 16.32 -1.55
CA LEU A 483 -7.57 16.11 -0.51
C LEU A 483 -6.91 14.74 -0.73
N PRO A 484 -6.07 14.57 -1.78
CA PRO A 484 -5.20 13.42 -1.87
C PRO A 484 -4.23 13.51 -0.70
N PHE A 485 -4.61 12.84 0.39
CA PHE A 485 -3.84 12.81 1.63
C PHE A 485 -2.38 12.45 1.29
N LEU A 486 -1.48 13.39 1.55
CA LEU A 486 -0.04 13.12 1.48
C LEU A 486 0.28 12.08 2.56
N PHE A 487 0.94 10.99 2.16
CA PHE A 487 1.44 9.92 3.05
C PHE A 487 0.36 9.08 3.75
N THR A 488 -0.80 8.84 3.13
CA THR A 488 -1.66 7.71 3.54
C THR A 488 -1.65 6.67 2.43
N SER A 489 -1.27 5.44 2.78
CA SER A 489 -1.51 4.26 1.96
C SER A 489 -2.98 4.18 1.54
N LEU A 490 -3.25 3.67 0.34
CA LEU A 490 -4.60 3.53 -0.23
C LEU A 490 -5.51 2.53 0.52
N TYR A 491 -5.07 2.00 1.65
CA TYR A 491 -5.83 1.10 2.51
C TYR A 491 -6.01 1.71 3.90
N VAL A 492 -7.26 2.04 4.23
CA VAL A 492 -7.76 2.28 5.59
C VAL A 492 -8.92 1.34 5.82
#